data_AF-A0A0A9VW70-F1
#
_entry.id   AF-A0A0A9VW70-F1
#
_cell.length_a   1.000
_cell.length_b   1.000
_cell.length_c   1.000
_cell.angle_alpha   90.00
_cell.angle_beta   90.00
_cell.angle_gamma   90.00
#
_symmetry.space_group_name_H-M   'P 1'
#
loop_
_entity.id
_entity.type
_entity.pdbx_description
1 polymer ?
#
loop_
_entity_poly.entity_id
_entity_poly.type
_entity_poly.pdbx_seq_one_letter_code
_entity_poly.pdbx_strand_id
1 'polypeptide(L)'
;VLNDCKVAASDQWYLIRHHAVLAVLAEAAVITLNKHKEWEVFSVVKDSDFYTLPPPVRNQRGNRSPDLLIYNRSLKFAMIVELIVTLETDILRARMEADEKVAWWKEQFEECHYECLCFSVEIGCRGGFVSSSFVSFLKFIGMDEVEAKKYALMCQRKAFVYSQFLLDGHPRGYSEHR
;
A
#
# COMPACT_ATOMS: atom_id res chain seq x y z
N VAL A 1 3.33 12.82 -29.90
CA VAL A 1 1.97 12.32 -29.59
C VAL A 1 2.15 10.90 -29.09
N LEU A 2 2.19 10.70 -27.77
CA LEU A 2 2.35 9.37 -27.20
C LEU A 2 1.04 8.62 -27.45
N ASN A 3 1.15 7.51 -28.17
CA ASN A 3 0.02 6.68 -28.56
C ASN A 3 -0.84 6.33 -27.35
N ASP A 4 -2.13 6.53 -27.53
CA ASP A 4 -3.23 6.10 -26.67
C ASP A 4 -2.91 4.80 -25.92
N CYS A 5 -2.65 4.91 -24.60
CA CYS A 5 -2.64 3.80 -23.65
C CYS A 5 -4.05 3.19 -23.45
N LYS A 6 -4.82 3.05 -24.53
CA LYS A 6 -6.22 2.61 -24.53
C LYS A 6 -6.40 1.11 -24.33
N VAL A 7 -5.31 0.35 -24.26
CA VAL A 7 -5.34 -1.07 -23.93
C VAL A 7 -4.51 -1.31 -22.68
N ALA A 8 -4.76 -0.47 -21.70
CA ALA A 8 -4.95 -1.01 -20.38
C ALA A 8 -6.07 -2.08 -20.54
N ALA A 9 -5.67 -3.33 -20.75
CA ALA A 9 -6.40 -4.48 -20.23
C ALA A 9 -6.26 -4.41 -18.70
N SER A 10 -6.75 -3.30 -18.12
CA SER A 10 -5.99 -2.33 -17.30
C SER A 10 -5.67 -2.80 -15.91
N ASP A 11 -6.58 -3.60 -15.37
CA ASP A 11 -6.71 -3.71 -13.93
C ASP A 11 -5.72 -4.74 -13.39
N GLN A 12 -5.45 -5.82 -14.14
CA GLN A 12 -4.51 -6.85 -13.69
C GLN A 12 -3.08 -6.33 -13.54
N TRP A 13 -2.60 -5.51 -14.46
CA TRP A 13 -1.22 -5.00 -14.39
C TRP A 13 -1.05 -3.92 -13.32
N TYR A 14 -2.07 -3.06 -13.15
CA TYR A 14 -2.11 -2.13 -12.03
C TYR A 14 -2.08 -2.90 -10.69
N LEU A 15 -2.86 -3.97 -10.58
CA LEU A 15 -2.92 -4.83 -9.40
C LEU A 15 -1.59 -5.55 -9.13
N ILE A 16 -0.93 -6.13 -10.15
CA ILE A 16 0.37 -6.80 -9.97
C ILE A 16 1.43 -5.82 -9.47
N ARG A 17 1.52 -4.64 -10.08
CA ARG A 17 2.45 -3.58 -9.66
C ARG A 17 2.17 -3.14 -8.23
N HIS A 18 0.90 -2.88 -7.93
CA HIS A 18 0.44 -2.49 -6.60
C HIS A 18 0.79 -3.56 -5.56
N HIS A 19 0.45 -4.83 -5.81
CA HIS A 19 0.77 -5.96 -4.93
C HIS A 19 2.27 -6.12 -4.67
N ALA A 20 3.11 -5.95 -5.70
CA ALA A 20 4.56 -6.07 -5.53
C ALA A 20 5.14 -4.97 -4.64
N VAL A 21 4.59 -3.75 -4.71
CA VAL A 21 4.99 -2.64 -3.83
C VAL A 21 4.38 -2.81 -2.43
N LEU A 22 3.13 -3.26 -2.35
CA LEU A 22 2.45 -3.56 -1.08
C LEU A 22 3.19 -4.64 -0.29
N ALA A 23 3.72 -5.67 -0.95
CA ALA A 23 4.53 -6.71 -0.31
C ALA A 23 5.76 -6.13 0.38
N VAL A 24 6.47 -5.19 -0.27
CA VAL A 24 7.64 -4.52 0.31
C VAL A 24 7.25 -3.64 1.50
N LEU A 25 6.13 -2.90 1.40
CA LEU A 25 5.61 -2.08 2.49
C LEU A 25 5.18 -2.92 3.69
N ALA A 26 4.48 -4.04 3.44
CA ALA A 26 4.04 -4.96 4.48
C ALA A 26 5.23 -5.63 5.17
N GLU A 27 6.24 -6.09 4.41
CA GLU A 27 7.48 -6.65 4.96
C GLU A 27 8.18 -5.63 5.89
N ALA A 28 8.30 -4.38 5.45
CA ALA A 28 8.89 -3.30 6.25
C ALA A 28 8.13 -3.09 7.57
N ALA A 29 6.79 -3.01 7.50
CA ALA A 29 5.95 -2.83 8.68
C ALA A 29 6.07 -4.01 9.66
N VAL A 30 6.03 -5.24 9.15
CA VAL A 30 6.17 -6.47 9.94
C VAL A 30 7.53 -6.51 10.64
N ILE A 31 8.63 -6.26 9.94
CA ILE A 31 9.98 -6.31 10.53
C ILE A 31 10.16 -5.25 11.62
N THR A 32 9.62 -4.06 11.42
CA THR A 32 9.73 -2.98 12.41
C THR A 32 8.86 -3.26 13.63
N LEU A 33 7.60 -3.65 13.42
CA LEU A 33 6.62 -3.76 14.51
C LEU A 33 6.65 -5.10 15.24
N ASN A 34 7.10 -6.20 14.61
CA ASN A 34 7.26 -7.50 15.29
C ASN A 34 8.26 -7.47 16.45
N LYS A 35 9.11 -6.43 16.53
CA LYS A 35 9.94 -6.15 17.71
C LYS A 35 9.07 -5.92 18.97
N HIS A 36 7.79 -5.58 18.79
CA HIS A 36 6.80 -5.28 19.80
C HIS A 36 5.58 -6.21 19.64
N LYS A 37 5.49 -7.25 20.48
CA LYS A 37 4.45 -8.31 20.40
C LYS A 37 2.99 -7.82 20.47
N GLU A 38 2.78 -6.57 20.85
CA GLU A 38 1.46 -5.97 21.02
C GLU A 38 0.88 -5.42 19.70
N TRP A 39 1.72 -5.25 18.68
CA TRP A 39 1.30 -4.78 17.37
C TRP A 39 1.01 -5.96 16.44
N GLU A 40 -0.18 -5.93 15.83
CA GLU A 40 -0.57 -6.88 14.80
C GLU A 40 -0.59 -6.16 13.44
N VAL A 41 0.02 -6.78 12.42
CA VAL A 41 0.14 -6.22 11.06
C VAL A 41 -0.61 -7.12 10.09
N PHE A 42 -1.65 -6.59 9.45
CA PHE A 42 -2.47 -7.26 8.46
C PHE A 42 -2.35 -6.55 7.11
N SER A 43 -1.68 -7.18 6.15
CA SER A 43 -1.71 -6.73 4.76
C SER A 43 -2.91 -7.37 4.07
N VAL A 44 -3.77 -6.56 3.44
CA VAL A 44 -4.92 -7.07 2.71
C VAL A 44 -4.51 -7.28 1.27
N VAL A 45 -4.14 -8.52 0.94
CA VAL A 45 -4.37 -8.97 -0.43
C VAL A 45 -5.89 -9.01 -0.57
N LYS A 46 -6.44 -8.17 -1.46
CA LYS A 46 -7.88 -8.05 -1.73
C LYS A 46 -8.54 -9.43 -1.73
N ASP A 47 -9.61 -9.57 -0.94
CA ASP A 47 -10.48 -10.76 -0.89
C ASP A 47 -9.89 -12.05 -0.29
N SER A 48 -8.98 -11.94 0.68
CA SER A 48 -8.58 -13.08 1.52
C SER A 48 -9.61 -13.35 2.64
N ASP A 49 -10.17 -14.57 2.68
CA ASP A 49 -11.05 -15.08 3.75
C ASP A 49 -10.39 -15.10 5.15
N PHE A 50 -9.09 -14.77 5.24
CA PHE A 50 -8.31 -14.76 6.47
C PHE A 50 -8.29 -13.39 7.18
N TYR A 51 -9.09 -12.42 6.73
CA TYR A 51 -9.18 -11.11 7.36
C TYR A 51 -9.92 -11.18 8.70
N THR A 52 -9.16 -11.30 9.80
CA THR A 52 -9.72 -11.19 11.15
C THR A 52 -9.55 -9.76 11.63
N LEU A 53 -10.57 -8.92 11.41
CA LEU A 53 -10.65 -7.62 12.05
C LEU A 53 -10.65 -7.76 13.57
N PRO A 54 -10.11 -6.79 14.32
CA PRO A 54 -10.29 -6.78 15.75
C PRO A 54 -11.80 -6.64 16.05
N PRO A 55 -12.38 -7.54 16.85
CA PRO A 55 -13.75 -7.35 17.32
C PRO A 55 -13.86 -5.99 18.04
N PRO A 56 -14.93 -5.20 17.82
CA PRO A 56 -16.14 -5.49 17.05
C PRO A 56 -16.15 -4.91 15.62
N VAL A 57 -15.02 -4.46 15.07
CA VAL A 57 -14.97 -3.87 13.72
C VAL A 57 -15.43 -4.91 12.70
N ARG A 58 -16.43 -4.59 11.88
CA ARG A 58 -16.95 -5.48 10.84
C ARG A 58 -16.70 -4.87 9.48
N ASN A 59 -16.21 -5.67 8.54
CA ASN A 59 -16.20 -5.28 7.13
C ASN A 59 -17.57 -5.54 6.53
N GLN A 60 -18.09 -4.63 5.70
CA GLN A 60 -19.24 -4.93 4.85
C GLN A 60 -18.74 -5.53 3.53
N ARG A 61 -19.36 -6.62 3.10
CA ARG A 61 -19.03 -7.26 1.83
C ARG A 61 -19.20 -6.26 0.68
N GLY A 62 -18.13 -5.96 -0.05
CA GLY A 62 -18.11 -4.98 -1.14
C GLY A 62 -17.42 -3.65 -0.80
N ASN A 63 -17.12 -3.37 0.47
CA ASN A 63 -16.28 -2.23 0.84
C ASN A 63 -14.83 -2.55 0.53
N ARG A 64 -14.16 -1.64 -0.19
CA ARG A 64 -12.74 -1.78 -0.55
C ARG A 64 -11.91 -1.77 0.74
N SER A 65 -11.37 -2.92 1.14
CA SER A 65 -10.46 -3.06 2.27
C SER A 65 -9.22 -2.17 2.12
N PRO A 66 -8.66 -1.63 3.22
CA PRO A 66 -7.42 -0.86 3.13
C PRO A 66 -6.28 -1.76 2.68
N ASP A 67 -5.24 -1.19 2.07
CA ASP A 67 -4.13 -2.01 1.59
C ASP A 67 -3.32 -2.63 2.73
N LEU A 68 -3.11 -1.86 3.82
CA LEU A 68 -2.44 -2.33 5.02
C LEU A 68 -3.16 -1.79 6.26
N LEU A 69 -3.51 -2.69 7.18
CA LEU A 69 -4.07 -2.39 8.48
C LEU A 69 -3.09 -2.83 9.56
N ILE A 70 -2.76 -1.92 10.46
CA ILE A 70 -1.91 -2.20 11.61
C ILE A 70 -2.68 -1.80 12.87
N TYR A 71 -2.73 -2.64 13.89
CA TYR A 71 -3.42 -2.25 15.11
C TYR A 71 -2.79 -2.86 16.37
N ASN A 72 -3.12 -2.26 17.51
CA ASN A 72 -2.81 -2.73 18.84
C ASN A 72 -4.10 -2.76 19.65
N ARG A 73 -4.53 -3.95 20.08
CA ARG A 73 -5.81 -4.14 20.80
C ARG A 73 -5.78 -3.59 22.21
N SER A 74 -4.63 -3.74 22.89
CA SER A 74 -4.44 -3.30 24.27
C SER A 74 -4.46 -1.78 24.37
N LEU A 75 -3.77 -1.12 23.44
CA LEU A 75 -3.73 0.34 23.36
C LEU A 75 -4.96 0.94 22.69
N LYS A 76 -5.83 0.11 22.10
CA LYS A 76 -6.94 0.57 21.25
C LYS A 76 -6.46 1.57 20.21
N PHE A 77 -5.45 1.19 19.45
CA PHE A 77 -4.85 2.04 18.43
C PHE A 77 -4.81 1.32 17.08
N ALA A 78 -5.13 2.04 16.00
CA ALA A 78 -5.10 1.52 14.64
C ALA A 78 -4.42 2.51 13.67
N MET A 79 -3.71 1.97 12.69
CA MET A 79 -3.18 2.69 11.54
C MET A 79 -3.74 2.05 10.28
N ILE A 80 -4.39 2.87 9.46
CA ILE A 80 -4.91 2.49 8.15
C ILE A 80 -3.98 3.09 7.11
N VAL A 81 -3.45 2.25 6.23
CA VAL A 81 -2.52 2.67 5.19
C VAL A 81 -3.07 2.31 3.83
N GLU A 82 -3.20 3.32 2.97
CA GLU A 82 -3.56 3.15 1.57
C GLU A 82 -2.34 3.40 0.69
N LEU A 83 -2.06 2.45 -0.20
CA LEU A 83 -0.95 2.50 -1.13
C LEU A 83 -1.44 3.00 -2.50
N ILE A 84 -0.86 4.11 -2.93
CA ILE A 84 -1.12 4.72 -4.23
C ILE A 84 0.08 4.41 -5.13
N VAL A 85 -0.11 3.56 -6.14
CA VAL A 85 0.92 3.27 -7.15
C VAL A 85 0.43 3.67 -8.53
N THR A 86 0.71 4.91 -8.92
CA THR A 86 0.13 5.52 -10.13
C THR A 86 1.14 6.36 -10.90
N LEU A 87 0.76 6.81 -12.09
CA LEU A 87 1.52 7.82 -12.84
C LEU A 87 1.51 9.14 -12.07
N GLU A 88 2.60 9.88 -12.11
CA GLU A 88 2.78 11.12 -11.34
C GLU A 88 1.67 12.15 -11.66
N THR A 89 1.17 12.13 -12.89
CA THR A 89 0.06 12.96 -13.37
C THR A 89 -1.28 12.65 -12.69
N ASP A 90 -1.45 11.44 -12.14
CA ASP A 90 -2.69 10.96 -11.53
C ASP A 90 -2.63 10.90 -10.00
N ILE A 91 -1.49 11.26 -9.37
CA ILE A 91 -1.30 11.16 -7.92
C ILE A 91 -2.37 11.93 -7.14
N LEU A 92 -2.71 13.15 -7.57
CA LEU A 92 -3.70 13.97 -6.86
C LEU A 92 -5.09 13.31 -6.85
N ARG A 93 -5.55 12.79 -8.00
CA ARG A 93 -6.83 12.09 -8.08
C ARG A 93 -6.82 10.83 -7.22
N ALA A 94 -5.76 10.03 -7.34
CA ALA A 94 -5.63 8.79 -6.56
C ALA A 94 -5.56 9.06 -5.05
N ARG A 95 -4.97 10.19 -4.63
CA ARG A 95 -4.97 10.61 -3.23
C ARG A 95 -6.38 10.95 -2.73
N MET A 96 -7.18 11.67 -3.50
CA MET A 96 -8.56 11.97 -3.12
C MET A 96 -9.40 10.69 -2.92
N GLU A 97 -9.28 9.73 -3.84
CA GLU A 97 -9.96 8.43 -3.73
C GLU A 97 -9.48 7.62 -2.51
N ALA A 98 -8.17 7.66 -2.22
CA ALA A 98 -7.59 7.05 -1.04
C ALA A 98 -8.12 7.70 0.25
N ASP A 99 -8.20 9.03 0.29
CA ASP A 99 -8.63 9.80 1.46
C ASP A 99 -10.10 9.49 1.82
N GLU A 100 -10.99 9.40 0.82
CA GLU A 100 -12.38 8.96 1.02
C GLU A 100 -12.46 7.54 1.59
N LYS A 101 -11.65 6.62 1.04
CA LYS A 101 -11.60 5.22 1.49
C LYS A 101 -11.12 5.11 2.94
N VAL A 102 -10.00 5.78 3.29
CA VAL A 102 -9.45 5.69 4.65
C VAL A 102 -10.31 6.43 5.67
N ALA A 103 -11.01 7.51 5.27
CA ALA A 103 -11.97 8.20 6.13
C ALA A 103 -13.10 7.26 6.58
N TRP A 104 -13.68 6.49 5.65
CA TRP A 104 -14.70 5.50 6.01
C TRP A 104 -14.17 4.47 7.02
N TRP A 105 -13.00 3.90 6.76
CA TRP A 105 -12.40 2.92 7.68
C TRP A 105 -12.06 3.52 9.04
N LYS A 106 -11.60 4.77 9.08
CA LYS A 106 -11.32 5.49 10.32
C LYS A 106 -12.56 5.57 11.21
N GLU A 107 -13.70 5.96 10.65
CA GLU A 107 -14.98 6.02 11.37
C GLU A 107 -15.32 4.66 12.00
N GLN A 108 -15.13 3.56 11.27
CA GLN A 108 -15.41 2.22 11.78
C GLN A 108 -14.56 1.84 13.00
N PHE A 109 -13.30 2.28 13.04
CA PHE A 109 -12.39 2.04 14.17
C PHE A 109 -12.70 2.96 15.35
N GLU A 110 -13.02 4.23 15.09
CA GLU A 110 -13.37 5.22 16.12
C GLU A 110 -14.69 4.86 16.82
N GLU A 111 -15.69 4.35 16.09
CA GLU A 111 -16.92 3.78 16.66
C GLU A 111 -16.64 2.62 17.63
N CYS A 112 -15.53 1.91 17.42
CA CYS A 112 -15.06 0.81 18.26
C CYS A 112 -14.09 1.26 19.36
N HIS A 113 -14.00 2.57 19.61
CA HIS A 113 -13.11 3.22 20.59
C HIS A 113 -11.63 3.02 20.32
N TYR A 114 -11.22 2.87 19.06
CA TYR A 114 -9.81 2.93 18.68
C TYR A 114 -9.42 4.38 18.36
N GLU A 115 -8.26 4.82 18.84
CA GLU A 115 -7.56 5.92 18.20
C GLU A 115 -7.08 5.45 16.82
N CYS A 116 -7.32 6.25 15.78
CA CYS A 116 -7.07 5.82 14.42
C CYS A 116 -6.34 6.89 13.59
N LEU A 117 -5.20 6.49 13.03
CA LEU A 117 -4.41 7.29 12.09
C LEU A 117 -4.52 6.73 10.68
N CYS A 118 -4.55 7.62 9.69
CA CYS A 118 -4.64 7.27 8.28
C CYS A 118 -3.42 7.78 7.53
N PHE A 119 -2.87 6.94 6.64
CA PHE A 119 -1.71 7.25 5.84
C PHE A 119 -1.98 6.93 4.37
N SER A 120 -1.81 7.93 3.52
CA SER A 120 -1.79 7.75 2.06
C SER A 120 -0.33 7.74 1.60
N VAL A 121 0.15 6.57 1.19
CA VAL A 121 1.54 6.31 0.83
C VAL A 121 1.69 6.22 -0.68
N GLU A 122 2.46 7.17 -1.26
CA GLU A 122 2.49 7.37 -2.71
C GLU A 122 3.80 6.92 -3.35
N ILE A 123 3.68 6.19 -4.45
CA ILE A 123 4.79 5.73 -5.29
C ILE A 123 4.48 6.10 -6.73
N GLY A 124 5.28 7.02 -7.28
CA GLY A 124 5.28 7.39 -8.68
C GLY A 124 5.94 6.30 -9.52
N CYS A 125 5.30 5.94 -10.63
CA CYS A 125 5.73 4.81 -11.43
C CYS A 125 6.67 5.21 -12.60
N ARG A 126 6.76 6.48 -12.99
CA ARG A 126 7.68 6.95 -14.04
C ARG A 126 9.05 7.31 -13.43
N GLY A 127 9.99 6.37 -13.54
CA GLY A 127 11.31 6.51 -12.90
C GLY A 127 11.34 6.00 -11.45
N GLY A 128 10.24 5.40 -10.98
CA GLY A 128 10.13 4.81 -9.64
C GLY A 128 10.27 5.83 -8.51
N PHE A 129 9.70 7.01 -8.68
CA PHE A 129 9.71 8.04 -7.64
C PHE A 129 9.01 7.54 -6.37
N VAL A 130 9.63 7.73 -5.21
CA VAL A 130 9.00 7.44 -3.91
C VAL A 130 8.72 8.74 -3.22
N SER A 131 7.44 9.00 -2.93
CA SER A 131 7.05 10.20 -2.18
C SER A 131 7.65 10.17 -0.77
N SER A 132 7.88 11.35 -0.20
CA SER A 132 8.31 11.47 1.18
C SER A 132 7.32 10.83 2.14
N SER A 133 6.05 10.70 1.76
CA SER A 133 5.01 10.01 2.56
C SER A 133 5.40 8.58 2.93
N PHE A 134 6.07 7.84 2.02
CA PHE A 134 6.50 6.46 2.28
C PHE A 134 7.57 6.41 3.38
N VAL A 135 8.62 7.22 3.24
CA VAL A 135 9.71 7.28 4.21
C VAL A 135 9.21 7.81 5.55
N SER A 136 8.36 8.83 5.54
CA SER A 136 7.75 9.40 6.74
C SER A 136 6.90 8.36 7.48
N PHE A 137 6.11 7.55 6.77
CA PHE A 137 5.35 6.46 7.38
C PHE A 137 6.28 5.42 8.02
N LEU A 138 7.33 4.97 7.33
CA LEU A 138 8.27 4.01 7.90
C LEU A 138 8.98 4.55 9.15
N LYS A 139 9.38 5.82 9.12
CA LYS A 139 9.95 6.49 10.30
C LYS A 139 8.93 6.62 11.43
N PHE A 140 7.67 6.89 11.11
CA PHE A 140 6.59 6.99 12.09
C PHE A 140 6.40 5.68 12.86
N ILE A 141 6.42 4.53 12.18
CA ILE A 141 6.31 3.22 12.83
C ILE A 141 7.61 2.78 13.53
N GLY A 142 8.65 3.62 13.55
CA GLY A 142 9.90 3.39 14.28
C GLY A 142 11.05 2.80 13.48
N MET A 143 10.98 2.78 12.14
CA MET A 143 12.12 2.39 11.30
C MET A 143 13.16 3.50 11.25
N ASP A 144 14.45 3.14 11.34
CA ASP A 144 15.51 4.13 11.19
C ASP A 144 15.63 4.64 9.75
N GLU A 145 16.32 5.78 9.58
CA GLU A 145 16.39 6.44 8.29
C GLU A 145 17.14 5.64 7.21
N VAL A 146 18.14 4.85 7.60
CA VAL A 146 18.93 4.04 6.66
C VAL A 146 18.08 2.88 6.16
N GLU A 147 17.39 2.18 7.06
CA GLU A 147 16.45 1.11 6.71
C GLU A 147 15.28 1.64 5.89
N ALA A 148 14.68 2.76 6.28
CA ALA A 148 13.55 3.36 5.55
C ALA A 148 13.92 3.72 4.11
N LYS A 149 15.13 4.28 3.89
CA LYS A 149 15.64 4.57 2.55
C LYS A 149 15.91 3.31 1.75
N LYS A 150 16.38 2.23 2.38
CA LYS A 150 16.56 0.92 1.73
C LYS A 150 15.22 0.37 1.21
N TYR A 151 14.16 0.40 2.02
CA TYR A 151 12.83 -0.04 1.60
C TYR A 151 12.22 0.86 0.53
N ALA A 152 12.42 2.18 0.62
CA ALA A 152 12.03 3.11 -0.44
C ALA A 152 12.70 2.74 -1.78
N LEU A 153 14.00 2.45 -1.78
CA LEU A 153 14.71 2.02 -2.99
C LEU A 153 14.18 0.69 -3.55
N MET A 154 13.77 -0.25 -2.68
CA MET A 154 13.13 -1.50 -3.11
C MET A 154 11.79 -1.23 -3.80
N CYS A 155 10.93 -0.39 -3.22
CA CYS A 155 9.67 0.03 -3.84
C CYS A 155 9.88 0.73 -5.18
N GLN A 156 10.84 1.66 -5.25
CA GLN A 156 11.25 2.34 -6.48
C GLN A 156 11.59 1.33 -7.58
N ARG A 157 12.44 0.34 -7.27
CA ARG A 157 12.85 -0.69 -8.24
C ARG A 157 11.67 -1.52 -8.71
N LYS A 158 10.79 -1.96 -7.80
CA LYS A 158 9.59 -2.72 -8.16
C LYS A 158 8.66 -1.89 -9.06
N ALA A 159 8.35 -0.66 -8.67
CA ALA A 159 7.50 0.24 -9.45
C ALA A 159 8.09 0.55 -10.84
N PHE A 160 9.40 0.78 -10.93
CA PHE A 160 10.10 1.08 -12.18
C PHE A 160 10.09 -0.10 -13.14
N VAL A 161 10.45 -1.30 -12.68
CA VAL A 161 10.49 -2.51 -13.52
C VAL A 161 9.13 -2.75 -14.18
N TYR A 162 8.05 -2.70 -13.40
CA TYR A 162 6.70 -2.86 -13.95
C TYR A 162 6.30 -1.74 -14.92
N SER A 163 6.80 -0.53 -14.71
CA SER A 163 6.51 0.59 -15.60
C SER A 163 7.25 0.48 -16.94
N GLN A 164 8.49 -0.02 -16.94
CA GLN A 164 9.19 -0.35 -18.19
C GLN A 164 8.49 -1.49 -18.95
N PHE A 165 8.05 -2.54 -18.25
CA PHE A 165 7.27 -3.61 -18.87
C PHE A 165 6.03 -3.09 -19.62
N LEU A 166 5.34 -2.10 -19.06
CA LEU A 166 4.17 -1.46 -19.66
C LEU A 166 4.52 -0.55 -20.85
N LEU A 167 5.65 0.16 -20.78
CA LEU A 167 6.07 1.10 -21.82
C LEU A 167 6.70 0.40 -23.04
N ASP A 168 7.48 -0.65 -22.81
CA ASP A 168 8.27 -1.31 -23.85
C ASP A 168 7.54 -2.49 -24.51
N GLY A 169 6.38 -2.90 -23.98
CA GLY A 169 5.58 -4.01 -24.51
C GLY A 169 6.37 -5.32 -24.57
N HIS A 170 6.53 -5.99 -23.42
CA HIS A 170 7.28 -7.25 -23.25
C HIS A 170 8.63 -7.34 -24.01
N PRO A 171 9.79 -7.21 -23.32
CA PRO A 171 11.02 -7.75 -23.89
C PRO A 171 10.83 -9.25 -24.14
N ARG A 172 11.01 -9.69 -25.39
CA ARG A 172 10.87 -11.10 -25.76
C ARG A 172 11.70 -11.97 -24.81
N GLY A 173 11.05 -12.86 -24.04
CA GLY A 173 11.71 -13.88 -23.23
C GLY A 173 11.53 -13.81 -21.70
N TYR A 174 10.70 -12.92 -21.16
CA TYR A 174 10.41 -12.91 -19.71
C TYR A 174 9.26 -13.89 -19.38
N SER A 175 9.55 -14.99 -18.68
CA SER A 175 8.54 -15.89 -18.09
C SER A 175 8.40 -15.59 -16.59
N GLU A 176 7.17 -15.30 -16.14
CA GLU A 176 6.81 -14.89 -14.76
C GLU A 176 7.02 -15.94 -13.64
N HIS A 177 7.88 -16.94 -13.85
CA HIS A 177 8.16 -17.98 -12.86
C HIS A 177 9.67 -18.15 -12.66
N ARG A 178 10.28 -17.28 -11.85
CA ARG A 178 11.50 -17.57 -11.09
C ARG A 178 11.54 -16.75 -9.80
#